data_AF-A0A852D1I0-F1
#
_entry.id   AF-A0A852D1I0-F1
#
_cell.length_a   1.000
_cell.length_b   1.000
_cell.length_c   1.000
_cell.angle_alpha   90.00
_cell.angle_beta   90.00
_cell.angle_gamma   90.00
#
_symmetry.space_group_name_H-M   'P 1'
#
loop_
_entity.id
_entity.type
_entity.pdbx_description
1 polymer ?
#
loop_
_entity_poly.entity_id
_entity_poly.type
_entity_poly.pdbx_seq_one_letter_code
_entity_poly.pdbx_strand_id
1 'polypeptide(L)'
;ITCPGVQLKDKQELYLSVFVLGQYQKTECVPAVFPLFFQERLLFEKEFANIVDPGDLVKLLEFDTTVLELIQLVPPVGKVLATYEENTRDFLFPDPKLTHGLRGLQREVLMKRSPSFTGIAPKLRFSTTCVISDSLLILGRSHIQ
;
A
#
# COMPACT_ATOMS: atom_id res chain seq x y z
N ILE A 1 -6.45 -3.61 10.64
CA ILE A 1 -5.27 -3.30 11.48
C ILE A 1 -5.59 -3.66 12.93
N THR A 2 -4.71 -4.40 13.60
CA THR A 2 -4.89 -4.79 15.00
C THR A 2 -3.76 -4.22 15.85
N CYS A 3 -4.07 -3.72 17.05
CA CYS A 3 -3.08 -3.25 18.00
C CYS A 3 -3.59 -3.53 19.44
N PRO A 4 -3.36 -4.73 19.98
CA PRO A 4 -3.94 -5.13 21.26
C PRO A 4 -3.41 -4.29 22.42
N GLY A 5 -4.29 -3.98 23.37
CA GLY A 5 -3.96 -3.23 24.59
C GLY A 5 -3.75 -1.73 24.38
N VAL A 6 -3.96 -1.21 23.17
CA VAL A 6 -3.80 0.22 22.87
C VAL A 6 -5.14 0.94 22.93
N GLN A 7 -5.14 2.07 23.63
CA GLN A 7 -6.20 3.07 23.57
C GLN A 7 -5.61 4.37 23.03
N LEU A 8 -6.21 4.91 21.97
CA LEU A 8 -5.80 6.19 21.41
C LEU A 8 -6.29 7.33 22.30
N LYS A 9 -5.42 8.32 22.51
CA LYS A 9 -5.76 9.52 23.30
C LYS A 9 -6.85 10.34 22.59
N ASP A 10 -6.68 10.46 21.28
CA ASP A 10 -7.56 11.14 20.36
C ASP A 10 -8.67 10.18 19.89
N LYS A 11 -9.92 10.66 19.77
CA LYS A 11 -11.09 9.86 19.37
C LYS A 11 -11.49 10.07 17.90
N GLN A 12 -10.79 10.95 17.21
CA GLN A 12 -10.99 11.30 15.82
C GLN A 12 -10.72 10.09 14.93
N GLU A 13 -11.40 10.06 13.80
CA GLU A 13 -11.36 8.93 12.88
C GLU A 13 -9.96 8.71 12.29
N LEU A 14 -9.74 7.46 11.89
CA LEU A 14 -8.51 6.97 11.30
C LEU A 14 -8.75 6.60 9.84
N TYR A 15 -7.73 6.75 9.00
CA TYR A 15 -7.72 6.21 7.65
C TYR A 15 -6.33 5.66 7.33
N LEU A 16 -6.26 4.84 6.29
CA LEU A 16 -5.00 4.39 5.72
C LEU A 16 -4.70 5.21 4.46
N SER A 17 -3.54 5.82 4.47
CA SER A 17 -2.90 6.50 3.34
C SER A 17 -1.98 5.50 2.64
N VAL A 18 -2.07 5.39 1.32
CA VAL A 18 -1.35 4.40 0.52
C VAL A 18 -0.70 5.10 -0.67
N PHE A 19 0.63 5.06 -0.71
CA PHE A 19 1.45 5.57 -1.80
C PHE A 19 2.14 4.41 -2.51
N VAL A 20 1.82 4.23 -3.78
CA VAL A 20 2.30 3.12 -4.63
C VAL A 20 2.49 3.66 -6.05
N LEU A 21 3.61 3.36 -6.71
CA LEU A 21 3.86 3.71 -8.13
C LEU A 21 3.77 5.22 -8.42
N GLY A 22 4.14 6.05 -7.45
CA GLY A 22 4.04 7.52 -7.55
C GLY A 22 2.62 8.07 -7.38
N GLN A 23 1.65 7.25 -6.99
CA GLN A 23 0.25 7.64 -6.82
C GLN A 23 -0.16 7.53 -5.35
N TYR A 24 -1.03 8.44 -4.93
CA TYR A 24 -1.57 8.49 -3.58
C TYR A 24 -3.06 8.18 -3.58
N GLN A 25 -3.47 7.24 -2.74
CA GLN A 25 -4.87 6.98 -2.42
C GLN A 25 -5.08 6.82 -0.92
N LYS A 26 -6.31 6.98 -0.47
CA LYS A 26 -6.70 6.79 0.92
C LYS A 26 -7.96 5.95 1.02
N THR A 27 -8.12 5.26 2.14
CA THR A 27 -9.37 4.60 2.50
C THR A 27 -10.38 5.61 3.03
N GLU A 28 -11.62 5.16 3.20
CA GLU A 28 -12.59 5.83 4.04
C GLU A 28 -12.13 5.87 5.50
N CYS A 29 -12.73 6.81 6.23
CA CYS A 29 -12.48 7.02 7.64
C CYS A 29 -13.22 5.98 8.48
N VAL A 30 -12.57 5.50 9.54
CA VAL A 30 -13.14 4.55 10.49
C VAL A 30 -12.95 5.05 11.92
N PRO A 31 -13.82 4.64 12.87
CA PRO A 31 -13.66 4.99 14.27
C PRO A 31 -12.30 4.58 14.83
N ALA A 32 -11.77 5.38 15.77
CA ALA A 32 -10.49 5.15 16.44
C ALA A 32 -10.51 4.01 17.49
N VAL A 33 -11.03 2.84 17.10
CA VAL A 33 -11.19 1.68 17.98
C VAL A 33 -10.62 0.45 17.30
N PHE A 34 -9.54 -0.10 17.85
CA PHE A 34 -8.97 -1.35 17.33
C PHE A 34 -9.86 -2.56 17.66
N PRO A 35 -9.95 -3.56 16.77
CA PRO A 35 -9.32 -3.62 15.45
C PRO A 35 -10.02 -2.74 14.39
N LEU A 36 -9.21 -2.08 13.56
CA LEU A 36 -9.69 -1.25 12.44
C LEU A 36 -9.93 -2.13 11.22
N PHE A 37 -11.05 -1.93 10.53
CA PHE A 37 -11.39 -2.65 9.30
C PHE A 37 -11.62 -1.66 8.16
N PHE A 38 -10.81 -1.77 7.12
CA PHE A 38 -10.98 -1.04 5.86
C PHE A 38 -11.47 -2.07 4.84
N GLN A 39 -12.73 -2.00 4.45
CA GLN A 39 -13.36 -2.97 3.54
C GLN A 39 -13.36 -2.45 2.10
N GLU A 40 -12.19 -2.02 1.65
CA GLU A 40 -12.03 -1.30 0.38
C GLU A 40 -10.91 -1.91 -0.47
N ARG A 41 -11.04 -1.77 -1.78
CA ARG A 41 -10.02 -2.14 -2.76
C ARG A 41 -9.53 -0.88 -3.45
N LEU A 42 -8.28 -0.51 -3.18
CA LEU A 42 -7.61 0.59 -3.86
C LEU A 42 -7.00 0.08 -5.18
N LEU A 43 -7.17 0.82 -6.27
CA LEU A 43 -6.71 0.46 -7.61
C LEU A 43 -5.68 1.47 -8.10
N PHE A 44 -4.47 0.99 -8.38
CA PHE A 44 -3.35 1.81 -8.86
C PHE A 44 -2.98 1.36 -10.27
N GLU A 45 -2.78 2.31 -11.17
CA GLU A 45 -2.45 2.05 -12.58
C GLU A 45 -1.27 2.93 -12.99
N LYS A 46 -0.23 2.33 -13.56
CA LYS A 46 0.97 3.04 -13.99
C LYS A 46 1.40 2.54 -15.36
N GLU A 47 1.50 3.47 -16.29
CA GLU A 47 2.12 3.21 -17.59
C GLU A 47 3.63 3.47 -17.51
N PHE A 48 4.41 2.52 -18.03
CA PHE A 48 5.85 2.63 -18.20
C PHE A 48 6.15 2.67 -19.70
N ALA A 49 6.56 3.84 -20.19
CA ALA A 49 6.87 4.01 -21.60
C ALA A 49 8.26 3.43 -21.93
N ASN A 50 8.43 2.98 -23.18
CA ASN A 50 9.70 2.56 -23.75
C ASN A 50 10.38 1.38 -23.02
N ILE A 51 9.61 0.53 -22.36
CA ILE A 51 10.10 -0.73 -21.80
C ILE A 51 10.09 -1.79 -22.90
N VAL A 52 11.27 -2.31 -23.23
CA VAL A 52 11.43 -3.43 -24.17
C VAL A 52 11.78 -4.72 -23.41
N ASP A 53 12.64 -4.61 -22.40
CA ASP A 53 13.01 -5.72 -21.52
C ASP A 53 12.20 -5.66 -20.22
N PRO A 54 11.45 -6.71 -19.83
CA PRO A 54 10.81 -6.82 -18.53
C PRO A 54 11.78 -6.64 -17.36
N GLY A 55 13.07 -6.98 -17.53
CA GLY A 55 14.10 -6.74 -16.53
C GLY A 55 14.27 -5.24 -16.19
N ASP A 56 14.09 -4.35 -17.16
CA ASP A 56 14.15 -2.91 -16.92
C ASP A 56 12.93 -2.39 -16.13
N LEU A 57 11.75 -2.98 -16.35
CA LEU A 57 10.58 -2.69 -15.51
C LEU A 57 10.84 -3.08 -14.06
N VAL A 58 11.41 -4.27 -13.82
CA VAL A 58 11.75 -4.72 -12.46
C VAL A 58 12.70 -3.74 -11.78
N LYS A 59 13.73 -3.25 -12.48
CA LYS A 59 14.65 -2.23 -11.93
C LYS A 59 13.92 -0.94 -11.56
N LEU A 60 12.99 -0.48 -12.41
CA LEU A 60 12.19 0.71 -12.10
C LEU A 60 11.34 0.53 -10.84
N LEU A 61 10.77 -0.66 -10.64
CA LEU A 61 10.06 -1.00 -9.40
C LEU A 61 10.98 -1.09 -8.19
N GLU A 62 12.23 -1.54 -8.38
CA GLU A 62 13.25 -1.58 -7.32
C GLU A 62 13.72 -0.18 -6.89
N PHE A 63 13.64 0.82 -7.77
CA PHE A 63 13.94 2.22 -7.42
C PHE A 63 12.77 2.95 -6.75
N ASP A 64 11.58 2.36 -6.71
CA ASP A 64 10.40 2.94 -6.10
C ASP A 64 10.13 2.34 -4.70
N THR A 65 9.47 3.12 -3.84
CA THR A 65 9.13 2.72 -2.48
C THR A 65 7.64 2.87 -2.25
N THR A 66 7.02 1.77 -1.83
CA THR A 66 5.63 1.76 -1.39
C THR A 66 5.55 2.15 0.08
N VAL A 67 4.65 3.08 0.39
CA VAL A 67 4.46 3.62 1.75
C VAL A 67 2.99 3.55 2.15
N LEU A 68 2.71 2.94 3.30
CA LEU A 68 1.39 2.87 3.91
C LEU A 68 1.42 3.56 5.27
N GLU A 69 0.56 4.54 5.49
CA GLU A 69 0.50 5.32 6.73
C GLU A 69 -0.87 5.20 7.39
N LEU A 70 -0.89 4.83 8.66
CA LEU A 70 -2.08 4.95 9.49
C LEU A 70 -2.14 6.38 10.03
N ILE A 71 -3.17 7.14 9.63
CA ILE A 71 -3.30 8.55 9.96
C ILE A 71 -4.58 8.77 10.77
N GLN A 72 -4.48 9.62 11.80
CA GLN A 72 -5.61 10.09 12.59
C GLN A 72 -5.97 11.53 12.22
N LEU A 73 -7.25 11.82 11.97
CA LEU A 73 -7.75 13.14 11.58
C LEU A 73 -7.83 14.12 12.76
N VAL A 74 -6.70 14.37 13.40
CA VAL A 74 -6.57 15.39 14.44
C VAL A 74 -6.34 16.76 13.77
N PRO A 75 -7.15 17.80 13.98
CA PRO A 75 -6.91 19.13 13.41
C PRO A 75 -5.62 19.79 13.94
N PRO A 76 -4.95 20.68 13.18
CA PRO A 76 -5.27 21.14 11.83
C PRO A 76 -4.73 20.25 10.70
N VAL A 77 -3.84 19.30 11.01
CA VAL A 77 -3.22 18.38 10.05
C VAL A 77 -3.28 16.97 10.62
N GLY A 78 -3.66 16.00 9.78
CA GLY A 78 -3.69 14.59 10.17
C GLY A 78 -2.36 14.12 10.77
N LYS A 79 -2.44 13.27 11.79
CA LYS A 79 -1.30 12.77 12.56
C LYS A 79 -0.96 11.34 12.15
N VAL A 80 0.26 11.13 11.66
CA VAL A 80 0.76 9.79 11.35
C VAL A 80 1.04 9.01 12.64
N LEU A 81 0.35 7.89 12.81
CA LEU A 81 0.47 7.00 13.96
C LEU A 81 1.50 5.90 13.73
N ALA A 82 1.51 5.32 12.53
CA ALA A 82 2.47 4.30 12.15
C ALA A 82 2.62 4.25 10.63
N THR A 83 3.79 3.82 10.17
CA THR A 83 4.16 3.74 8.76
C THR A 83 4.70 2.35 8.45
N TYR A 84 4.35 1.84 7.28
CA TYR A 84 4.96 0.66 6.67
C TYR A 84 5.60 1.10 5.36
N GLU A 85 6.86 0.74 5.17
CA GLU A 85 7.63 1.07 3.97
C GLU A 85 8.25 -0.22 3.44
N GLU A 86 8.14 -0.43 2.14
CA GLU A 86 8.71 -1.59 1.46
C GLU A 86 9.10 -1.19 0.03
N ASN A 87 10.11 -1.86 -0.51
CA ASN A 87 10.44 -1.73 -1.93
C ASN A 87 9.22 -2.06 -2.80
N THR A 88 8.91 -1.27 -3.82
CA THR A 88 7.69 -1.49 -4.62
C THR A 88 7.70 -2.84 -5.34
N ARG A 89 8.86 -3.33 -5.79
CA ARG A 89 8.99 -4.69 -6.36
C ARG A 89 8.56 -5.74 -5.33
N ASP A 90 9.12 -5.68 -4.13
CA ASP A 90 8.82 -6.63 -3.04
C ASP A 90 7.36 -6.54 -2.60
N PHE A 91 6.79 -5.33 -2.63
CA PHE A 91 5.41 -5.09 -2.26
C PHE A 91 4.40 -5.74 -3.23
N LEU A 92 4.66 -5.58 -4.53
CA LEU A 92 3.83 -6.14 -5.61
C LEU A 92 4.09 -7.65 -5.80
N PHE A 93 5.34 -8.09 -5.57
CA PHE A 93 5.81 -9.46 -5.75
C PHE A 93 6.48 -9.98 -4.47
N PRO A 94 5.70 -10.22 -3.39
CA PRO A 94 6.25 -10.65 -2.11
C PRO A 94 6.84 -12.06 -2.20
N ASP A 95 7.91 -12.33 -1.44
CA ASP A 95 8.46 -13.68 -1.30
C ASP A 95 7.36 -14.62 -0.76
N PRO A 96 7.10 -15.77 -1.41
CA PRO A 96 6.13 -16.75 -0.93
C PRO A 96 6.32 -17.14 0.54
N LYS A 97 7.56 -17.15 1.05
CA LYS A 97 7.88 -17.45 2.45
C LYS A 97 7.39 -16.41 3.44
N LEU A 98 7.17 -15.17 2.99
CA LEU A 98 6.68 -14.06 3.79
C LEU A 98 5.16 -13.92 3.74
N THR A 99 4.48 -14.78 2.97
CA THR A 99 3.02 -14.83 2.90
C THR A 99 2.49 -15.91 3.84
N HIS A 100 1.82 -15.51 4.92
CA HIS A 100 1.21 -16.44 5.89
C HIS A 100 -0.31 -16.48 5.71
N GLY A 101 -0.87 -17.62 5.31
CA GLY A 101 -2.33 -17.81 5.26
C GLY A 101 -2.80 -18.89 4.28
N LEU A 102 -4.09 -19.24 4.36
CA LEU A 102 -4.77 -20.36 3.67
C LEU A 102 -4.72 -20.34 2.13
N ARG A 103 -4.08 -19.36 1.50
CA ARG A 103 -3.82 -19.26 0.05
C ARG A 103 -2.59 -18.41 -0.34
N GLY A 104 -1.69 -18.07 0.59
CA GLY A 104 -0.48 -17.28 0.28
C GLY A 104 -0.72 -15.85 -0.25
N LEU A 105 -1.96 -15.33 -0.24
CA LEU A 105 -2.29 -13.98 -0.73
C LEU A 105 -2.41 -12.94 0.38
N GLN A 106 -2.53 -13.38 1.64
CA GLN A 106 -2.72 -12.49 2.78
C GLN A 106 -1.38 -12.24 3.46
N ARG A 107 -1.01 -10.96 3.54
CA ARG A 107 0.21 -10.48 4.18
C ARG A 107 -0.13 -9.95 5.58
N GLU A 108 0.71 -10.28 6.56
CA GLU A 108 0.68 -9.68 7.89
C GLU A 108 2.03 -9.02 8.16
N VAL A 109 2.02 -7.71 8.39
CA VAL A 109 3.24 -6.92 8.63
C VAL A 109 3.08 -6.07 9.88
N LEU A 110 4.20 -5.81 10.56
CA LEU A 110 4.23 -4.84 11.66
C LEU A 110 4.61 -3.47 11.10
N MET A 111 3.81 -2.46 11.43
CA MET A 111 4.10 -1.07 11.06
C MET A 111 5.11 -0.48 12.04
N LYS A 112 6.02 0.37 11.53
CA LYS A 112 6.90 1.20 12.34
C LYS A 112 6.08 2.29 13.01
N ARG A 113 6.13 2.36 14.33
CA ARG A 113 5.40 3.36 15.11
C ARG A 113 6.00 4.74 14.94
N SER A 114 5.15 5.76 14.92
CA SER A 114 5.61 7.12 15.14
C SER A 114 5.99 7.31 16.62
N PRO A 115 6.90 8.24 16.95
CA PRO A 115 7.27 8.52 18.35
C PRO A 115 6.08 8.90 19.23
N SER A 116 5.02 9.44 18.63
CA SER A 116 3.81 9.88 19.31
C SER A 116 2.78 8.78 19.57
N PHE A 117 2.99 7.57 19.03
CA PHE A 117 2.08 6.45 19.18
C PHE A 117 2.40 5.64 20.45
N THR A 118 1.48 5.69 21.41
CA THR A 118 1.57 4.92 22.66
C THR A 118 1.11 3.49 22.42
N GLY A 119 1.97 2.51 22.70
CA GLY A 119 1.63 1.08 22.57
C GLY A 119 2.62 0.28 21.73
N ILE A 120 2.22 -0.94 21.40
CA ILE A 120 3.00 -1.85 20.56
C ILE A 120 2.81 -1.57 19.07
N ALA A 121 3.67 -2.13 18.21
CA ALA A 121 3.57 -1.93 16.77
C ALA A 121 2.20 -2.38 16.23
N PRO A 122 1.45 -1.53 15.49
CA PRO A 122 0.23 -1.95 14.83
C PRO A 122 0.52 -3.05 13.80
N LYS A 123 -0.28 -4.12 13.82
CA LYS A 123 -0.23 -5.18 12.82
C LYS A 123 -1.20 -4.87 11.70
N LEU A 124 -0.68 -4.68 10.49
CA LEU A 124 -1.44 -4.47 9.28
C LEU A 124 -1.61 -5.81 8.55
N ARG A 125 -2.83 -6.06 8.06
CA ARG A 125 -3.16 -7.24 7.28
C ARG A 125 -3.84 -6.80 5.99
N PHE A 126 -3.31 -7.24 4.86
CA PHE A 126 -3.78 -6.85 3.52
C PHE A 126 -3.43 -7.92 2.49
N SER A 127 -3.91 -7.75 1.27
CA SER A 127 -3.56 -8.57 0.12
C SER A 127 -3.28 -7.67 -1.07
N THR A 128 -2.29 -8.03 -1.87
CA THR A 128 -1.96 -7.33 -3.12
C THR A 128 -2.22 -8.25 -4.31
N THR A 129 -2.63 -7.66 -5.43
CA THR A 129 -2.73 -8.36 -6.70
C THR A 129 -2.24 -7.39 -7.77
N CYS A 130 -1.28 -7.84 -8.57
CA CYS A 130 -0.68 -7.05 -9.63
C CYS A 130 -0.89 -7.78 -10.96
N VAL A 131 -1.25 -7.02 -11.99
CA VAL A 131 -1.33 -7.49 -13.37
C VAL A 131 -0.48 -6.55 -14.20
N ILE A 132 0.49 -7.10 -14.92
CA ILE A 132 1.30 -6.37 -15.89
C ILE A 132 0.83 -6.81 -17.27
N SER A 133 0.52 -5.85 -18.12
CA SER A 133 0.06 -6.08 -19.48
C SER A 133 0.79 -5.14 -20.42
N ASP A 134 1.20 -5.64 -21.58
CA ASP A 134 1.71 -4.78 -22.64
C ASP A 134 0.56 -4.01 -23.28
N SER A 135 0.59 -2.69 -23.14
CA SER A 135 -0.19 -1.81 -23.98
C SER A 135 0.53 -1.72 -25.33
N LEU A 136 0.16 -2.60 -26.27
CA LEU A 136 0.45 -2.35 -27.68
C LEU A 136 -0.22 -1.02 -28.01
N LEU A 137 0.55 0.07 -28.02
CA LEU A 137 0.20 1.21 -28.85
C LEU A 137 -0.10 0.58 -30.21
N ILE A 138 -1.36 0.64 -30.62
CA ILE A 138 -1.73 0.40 -32.01
C ILE A 138 -1.05 1.54 -32.75
N LEU A 139 0.25 1.39 -33.02
CA LEU A 139 0.96 2.19 -33.98
C LEU A 139 0.20 1.91 -35.26
N GLY A 140 -0.61 2.89 -35.63
CA GLY A 140 -1.55 2.77 -36.71
C GLY A 140 -0.86 2.09 -37.87
N ARG A 141 -1.36 0.91 -38.24
CA ARG A 141 -1.24 0.41 -39.60
C ARG A 141 -2.03 1.38 -40.48
N SER A 142 -1.51 2.58 -40.69
CA SER A 142 -1.84 3.41 -41.83
C SER A 142 -0.87 3.01 -42.93
N HIS A 143 -1.10 1.83 -43.47
CA HIS A 143 -0.64 1.50 -44.81
C HIS A 143 -1.88 1.26 -45.65
N ILE A 144 -1.88 1.93 -46.80
CA ILE A 144 -2.64 1.69 -48.03
C ILE A 144 -4.11 2.16 -48.02
N GLN A 145 -4.35 3.36 -48.57
CA GLN A 145 -5.02 3.46 -49.88
C GLN A 145 -4.49 4.67 -50.65
#